data_AF-A0A0G0H449-F1
#
_entry.id   AF-A0A0G0H449-F1
#
_cell.length_a   1.000
_cell.length_b   1.000
_cell.length_c   1.000
_cell.angle_alpha   90.00
_cell.angle_beta   90.00
_cell.angle_gamma   90.00
#
_symmetry.space_group_name_H-M   'P 1'
#
loop_
_entity.id
_entity.type
_entity.pdbx_description
1 polymer ?
#
loop_
_entity_poly.entity_id
_entity_poly.type
_entity_poly.pdbx_seq_one_letter_code
_entity_poly.pdbx_strand_id
1 'polypeptide(L)'
;MLTVIAGEDSVASRSKLQDLKKIYRNDGYLVEQTTVDTLPEVLKNSSGVRDLFGKQSIYFVDGISTKYKGRINTSFKNIVQQLAEEKNIHIVDWENGKSAYELSSLKRIATVFDEYKPGKNIFQLLEACYPKNLKIFLDTLDVVAVTQEITFIYTLLWKHVRKLIQAQHNTLDSSVPSWQKQKLVFQSQKWDQPTLMKFYERLARIDVSFKTNSTTYDLKESIELLVCYYLK
;
A
#
# COMPACT_ATOMS: atom_id res chain seq x y z
N MET A 1 19.48 11.74 15.04
CA MET A 1 19.10 10.44 14.45
C MET A 1 17.65 10.52 14.04
N LEU A 2 17.34 10.25 12.77
CA LEU A 2 15.99 10.38 12.24
C LEU A 2 15.48 9.03 11.73
N THR A 3 14.39 8.53 12.30
CA THR A 3 13.63 7.39 11.78
C THR A 3 12.37 7.91 11.10
N VAL A 4 12.13 7.49 9.86
CA VAL A 4 10.92 7.85 9.12
C VAL A 4 10.11 6.59 8.84
N ILE A 5 8.84 6.61 9.22
CA ILE A 5 7.86 5.56 8.94
C ILE A 5 6.86 6.14 7.97
N ALA A 6 6.79 5.59 6.77
CA ALA A 6 5.92 6.07 5.71
C ALA A 6 5.21 4.91 5.02
N GLY A 7 4.21 5.21 4.20
CA GLY A 7 3.57 4.19 3.38
C GLY A 7 2.15 4.53 2.99
N GLU A 8 1.72 3.99 1.84
CA GLU A 8 0.32 4.06 1.41
C GLU A 8 -0.56 3.09 2.24
N ASP A 9 0.02 2.05 2.85
CA ASP A 9 -0.63 1.29 3.92
C ASP A 9 -0.56 2.06 5.25
N SER A 10 -1.50 2.99 5.40
CA SER A 10 -1.64 3.81 6.61
C SER A 10 -1.90 2.99 7.88
N VAL A 11 -2.55 1.83 7.77
CA VAL A 11 -2.87 0.97 8.93
C VAL A 11 -1.61 0.27 9.42
N ALA A 12 -0.86 -0.37 8.53
CA ALA A 12 0.37 -1.07 8.88
C ALA A 12 1.46 -0.10 9.38
N SER A 13 1.64 1.04 8.70
CA SER A 13 2.59 2.07 9.13
C SER A 13 2.23 2.67 10.49
N ARG A 14 0.94 2.93 10.76
CA ARG A 14 0.49 3.42 12.07
C ARG A 14 0.65 2.37 13.16
N SER A 15 0.41 1.09 12.88
CA SER A 15 0.66 -0.01 13.83
C SER A 15 2.13 -0.04 14.25
N LYS A 16 3.05 0.02 13.27
CA LYS A 16 4.49 0.05 13.55
C LYS A 16 4.90 1.22 14.44
N LEU A 17 4.35 2.41 14.22
CA LEU A 17 4.61 3.57 15.06
C LEU A 17 4.19 3.32 16.52
N GLN A 18 3.03 2.71 16.74
CA GLN A 18 2.56 2.36 18.09
C GLN A 18 3.44 1.29 18.74
N ASP A 19 3.90 0.31 17.97
CA ASP A 19 4.80 -0.72 18.47
C ASP A 19 6.16 -0.13 18.87
N LEU A 20 6.72 0.79 18.07
CA LEU A 20 7.94 1.50 18.43
C LEU A 20 7.77 2.35 19.70
N LYS A 21 6.63 3.02 19.87
CA LYS A 21 6.33 3.74 21.13
C LYS A 21 6.34 2.81 22.34
N LYS A 22 5.80 1.60 22.20
CA LYS A 22 5.80 0.58 23.28
C LYS A 22 7.21 0.08 23.57
N ILE A 23 7.97 -0.26 22.53
CA ILE A 23 9.36 -0.74 22.64
C ILE A 23 10.21 0.28 23.40
N TYR A 24 10.21 1.53 22.96
CA TYR A 24 11.02 2.57 23.62
C TYR A 24 10.60 2.85 25.07
N ARG A 25 9.30 2.78 25.39
CA ARG A 25 8.85 2.89 26.79
C ARG A 25 9.36 1.73 27.64
N ASN A 26 9.33 0.51 27.11
CA ASN A 26 9.82 -0.68 27.81
C ASN A 26 11.34 -0.64 28.01
N ASP A 27 12.07 -0.07 27.05
CA ASP A 27 13.52 0.12 27.13
C ASP A 27 13.92 1.30 28.04
N GLY A 28 12.96 1.98 28.67
CA GLY A 28 13.20 3.01 29.68
C GLY A 28 13.37 4.44 29.14
N TYR A 29 13.12 4.68 27.84
CA TYR A 29 13.14 6.02 27.24
C TYR A 29 11.91 6.84 27.62
N LEU A 30 12.07 8.16 27.69
CA LEU A 30 10.94 9.09 27.76
C LEU A 30 10.39 9.32 26.36
N VAL A 31 9.15 8.87 26.12
CA VAL A 31 8.49 9.02 24.81
C VAL A 31 7.65 10.29 24.79
N GLU A 32 8.10 11.29 24.06
CA GLU A 32 7.45 12.61 23.93
C GLU A 32 6.80 12.75 22.55
N GLN A 33 5.55 13.22 22.52
CA GLN A 33 4.89 13.60 21.27
C GLN A 33 5.15 15.09 21.01
N THR A 34 5.65 15.42 19.83
CA THR A 34 5.95 16.79 19.39
C THR A 34 5.23 17.10 18.09
N THR A 35 5.23 18.36 17.68
CA THR A 35 4.64 18.84 16.43
C THR A 35 5.74 19.37 15.51
N VAL A 36 5.45 19.46 14.21
CA VAL A 36 6.40 20.02 13.23
C VAL A 36 6.85 21.43 13.61
N ASP A 37 5.96 22.22 14.21
CA ASP A 37 6.23 23.59 14.65
C ASP A 37 7.17 23.69 15.86
N THR A 38 7.21 22.67 16.71
CA THR A 38 7.97 22.66 17.96
C THR A 38 9.33 21.95 17.83
N LEU A 39 9.60 21.29 16.69
CA LEU A 39 10.92 20.70 16.38
C LEU A 39 12.12 21.67 16.52
N PRO A 40 12.01 22.97 16.14
CA PRO A 40 13.09 23.93 16.42
C PRO A 40 13.43 24.07 17.90
N GLU A 41 12.45 23.94 18.79
CA GLU A 41 12.64 24.00 20.24
C GLU A 41 13.32 22.74 20.75
N VAL A 42 12.98 21.57 20.19
CA VAL A 42 13.66 20.31 20.49
C VAL A 42 15.15 20.44 20.21
N LEU A 43 15.54 20.98 19.06
CA LEU A 43 16.96 21.20 18.73
C LEU A 43 17.63 22.15 19.74
N LYS A 44 16.99 23.25 20.13
CA LYS A 44 17.54 24.22 21.09
C LYS A 44 17.66 23.66 22.52
N ASN A 45 16.68 22.88 22.96
CA ASN A 45 16.61 22.34 24.33
C ASN A 45 17.45 21.06 24.48
N SER A 46 17.73 20.37 23.36
CA SER A 46 18.45 19.10 23.34
C SER A 46 19.95 19.17 23.67
N SER A 47 20.51 20.35 23.97
CA SER A 47 21.87 20.45 24.51
C SER A 47 22.05 19.79 25.90
N GLY A 48 20.99 19.18 26.47
CA GLY A 48 21.04 18.33 27.65
C GLY A 48 20.04 17.17 27.59
N VAL A 49 20.29 16.18 26.72
CA VAL A 49 19.45 15.01 26.35
C VAL A 49 18.93 14.11 27.49
N ARG A 50 19.15 14.47 28.75
CA ARG A 50 18.60 13.77 29.91
C ARG A 50 17.49 14.61 30.52
N ASP A 51 16.32 14.00 30.72
CA ASP A 51 15.30 14.59 31.57
C ASP A 51 15.85 14.84 33.00
N LEU A 52 15.07 15.51 33.84
CA LEU A 52 15.45 15.77 35.24
C LEU A 52 15.75 14.48 36.04
N PHE A 53 15.41 13.30 35.48
CA PHE A 53 15.60 11.98 36.06
C PHE A 53 16.68 11.15 35.34
N GLY A 54 17.45 11.74 34.42
CA GLY A 54 18.55 11.07 33.72
C GLY A 54 18.14 10.26 32.48
N LYS A 55 16.86 10.22 32.10
CA LYS A 55 16.36 9.42 30.97
C LYS A 55 16.50 10.16 29.65
N GLN A 56 16.85 9.41 28.60
CA GLN A 56 16.92 9.93 27.25
C GLN A 56 15.53 10.05 26.62
N SER A 57 15.22 11.21 26.03
CA SER A 57 13.95 11.45 25.33
C SER A 57 13.99 10.98 23.87
N ILE A 58 12.88 10.43 23.42
CA ILE A 58 12.61 10.11 22.01
C ILE A 58 11.36 10.88 21.57
N TYR A 59 11.52 11.66 20.50
CA TYR A 59 10.50 12.57 20.00
C TYR A 59 9.74 11.94 18.84
N PHE A 60 8.42 11.88 18.97
CA PHE A 60 7.52 11.41 17.93
C PHE A 60 6.81 12.59 17.28
N VAL A 61 6.89 12.68 15.96
CA VAL A 61 6.27 13.76 15.17
C VAL A 61 5.51 13.17 14.00
N ASP A 62 4.42 13.83 13.62
CA ASP A 62 3.63 13.44 12.46
C ASP A 62 3.88 14.47 11.34
N GLY A 63 4.36 14.03 10.18
CA GLY A 63 4.35 14.79 8.93
C GLY A 63 5.44 15.85 8.74
N ILE A 64 6.71 15.58 9.07
CA ILE A 64 7.83 16.53 8.83
C ILE A 64 7.85 17.07 7.38
N SER A 65 7.55 16.24 6.40
CA SER A 65 7.57 16.59 4.97
C SER A 65 6.55 17.66 4.57
N THR A 66 5.57 17.98 5.42
CA THR A 66 4.66 19.12 5.20
C THR A 66 5.43 20.45 5.09
N LYS A 67 6.52 20.59 5.86
CA LYS A 67 7.41 21.78 5.86
C LYS A 67 8.80 21.50 5.29
N TYR A 68 9.25 20.25 5.32
CA TYR A 68 10.53 19.86 4.74
C TYR A 68 10.44 19.70 3.21
N LYS A 69 10.67 20.81 2.49
CA LYS A 69 10.66 20.83 1.01
C LYS A 69 12.08 20.68 0.45
N GLY A 70 12.38 19.56 -0.20
CA GLY A 70 13.74 19.22 -0.65
C GLY A 70 14.43 20.24 -1.59
N ARG A 71 13.67 20.89 -2.48
CA ARG A 71 14.20 21.82 -3.49
C ARG A 71 14.48 23.23 -2.99
N ILE A 72 13.90 23.64 -1.86
CA ILE A 72 14.01 25.01 -1.34
C ILE A 72 14.83 24.96 -0.06
N ASN A 73 15.84 25.82 0.05
CA ASN A 73 16.58 25.96 1.29
C ASN A 73 15.76 26.82 2.27
N THR A 74 15.20 26.20 3.30
CA THR A 74 14.42 26.88 4.35
C THR A 74 15.10 26.70 5.69
N SER A 75 14.87 27.63 6.63
CA SER A 75 15.36 27.50 8.01
C SER A 75 14.94 26.18 8.64
N PHE A 76 13.71 25.75 8.40
CA PHE A 76 13.19 24.46 8.85
C PHE A 76 13.95 23.26 8.27
N LYS A 77 14.33 23.31 6.99
CA LYS A 77 15.12 22.25 6.35
C LYS A 77 16.46 22.06 7.07
N ASN A 78 17.16 23.15 7.36
CA ASN A 78 18.43 23.10 8.07
C ASN A 78 18.28 22.51 9.48
N ILE A 79 17.21 22.85 10.19
CA ILE A 79 16.89 22.29 11.51
C ILE A 79 16.71 20.78 11.44
N VAL A 80 15.91 20.28 10.49
CA VAL A 80 15.68 18.83 10.34
C VAL A 80 16.98 18.11 9.96
N GLN A 81 17.83 18.71 9.12
CA GLN A 81 19.15 18.15 8.77
C GLN A 81 20.06 18.05 10.00
N GLN A 82 20.15 19.11 10.81
CA GLN A 82 20.90 19.09 12.07
C GLN A 82 20.38 18.02 13.03
N LEU A 83 19.06 17.96 13.23
CA LEU A 83 18.41 16.94 14.05
C LEU A 83 18.69 15.51 13.56
N ALA A 84 18.78 15.31 12.25
CA ALA A 84 19.10 14.00 11.68
C ALA A 84 20.55 13.59 11.98
N GLU A 85 21.49 14.53 11.93
CA GLU A 85 22.93 14.33 12.20
C GLU A 85 23.25 14.17 13.69
N GLU A 86 22.47 14.80 14.58
CA GLU A 86 22.67 14.74 16.03
C GLU A 86 22.43 13.34 16.60
N LYS A 87 23.47 12.66 17.09
CA LYS A 87 23.36 11.27 17.58
C LYS A 87 22.57 11.15 18.88
N ASN A 88 22.54 12.20 19.69
CA ASN A 88 21.90 12.16 21.00
C ASN A 88 20.38 12.39 20.89
N ILE A 89 19.90 12.94 19.78
CA ILE A 89 18.47 13.24 19.58
C ILE A 89 17.87 12.16 18.69
N HIS A 90 16.87 11.46 19.20
CA HIS A 90 16.14 10.46 18.44
C HIS A 90 14.77 11.01 18.07
N ILE A 91 14.53 11.17 16.77
CA ILE A 91 13.25 11.58 16.23
C ILE A 91 12.66 10.46 15.40
N VAL A 92 11.39 10.15 15.64
CA VAL A 92 10.57 9.22 14.87
C VAL A 92 9.46 10.03 14.20
N ASP A 93 9.54 10.13 12.87
CA ASP A 93 8.55 10.80 12.03
C ASP A 93 7.61 9.77 11.40
N TRP A 94 6.30 10.07 11.41
CA TRP A 94 5.30 9.29 10.69
C TRP A 94 4.67 10.09 9.57
N GLU A 95 4.69 9.53 8.37
CA GLU A 95 4.18 10.14 7.15
C GLU A 95 3.00 9.32 6.61
N ASN A 96 1.79 9.80 6.89
CA ASN A 96 0.56 9.12 6.50
C ASN A 96 0.35 9.15 4.97
N GLY A 97 0.25 7.97 4.36
CA GLY A 97 -0.18 7.82 2.97
C GLY A 97 0.85 8.25 1.92
N LYS A 98 2.10 8.51 2.32
CA LYS A 98 3.15 8.97 1.40
C LYS A 98 4.12 7.86 1.05
N SER A 99 4.47 7.80 -0.22
CA SER A 99 5.47 6.86 -0.75
C SER A 99 6.91 7.34 -0.50
N ALA A 100 7.87 6.42 -0.59
CA ALA A 100 9.29 6.76 -0.57
C ALA A 100 9.71 7.69 -1.72
N TYR A 101 8.96 7.66 -2.83
CA TYR A 101 9.19 8.55 -3.97
C TYR A 101 8.88 10.01 -3.61
N GLU A 102 7.70 10.25 -3.01
CA GLU A 102 7.29 11.58 -2.54
C GLU A 102 8.22 12.11 -1.45
N LEU A 103 8.69 11.21 -0.57
CA LEU A 103 9.58 11.52 0.55
C LEU A 103 11.06 11.40 0.21
N SER A 104 11.43 11.34 -1.07
CA SER A 104 12.81 11.09 -1.52
C SER A 104 13.86 12.00 -0.88
N SER A 105 13.51 13.25 -0.57
CA SER A 105 14.43 14.20 0.08
C SER A 105 14.60 13.94 1.57
N LEU A 106 13.55 13.49 2.25
CA LEU A 106 13.59 13.13 3.67
C LEU A 106 14.28 11.77 3.86
N LYS A 107 14.01 10.82 2.95
CA LYS A 107 14.67 9.52 2.88
C LYS A 107 16.20 9.60 2.80
N ARG A 108 16.74 10.63 2.16
CA ARG A 108 18.20 10.85 2.05
C ARG A 108 18.88 11.20 3.37
N ILE A 109 18.15 11.80 4.31
CA ILE A 109 18.69 12.24 5.60
C ILE A 109 18.22 11.35 6.76
N ALA A 110 17.23 10.50 6.53
CA ALA A 110 16.77 9.52 7.50
C ALA A 110 17.87 8.47 7.75
N THR A 111 18.12 8.18 9.02
CA THR A 111 18.96 7.07 9.46
C THR A 111 18.29 5.73 9.18
N VAL A 112 16.98 5.66 9.39
CA VAL A 112 16.13 4.49 9.10
C VAL A 112 14.89 4.97 8.35
N PHE A 113 14.52 4.28 7.27
CA PHE A 113 13.34 4.59 6.46
C PHE A 113 12.53 3.31 6.23
N ASP A 114 11.41 3.19 6.94
CA ASP A 114 10.49 2.06 6.84
C ASP A 114 9.31 2.45 5.94
N GLU A 115 9.21 1.82 4.76
CA GLU A 115 8.11 2.04 3.80
C GLU A 115 7.11 0.88 3.84
N TYR A 116 5.86 1.20 4.15
CA TYR A 116 4.72 0.29 4.11
C TYR A 116 3.94 0.50 2.82
N LYS A 117 4.38 -0.19 1.76
CA LYS A 117 3.66 -0.21 0.49
C LYS A 117 2.28 -0.82 0.69
N PRO A 118 1.27 -0.38 -0.07
CA PRO A 118 -0.04 -0.99 0.03
C PRO A 118 0.12 -2.48 -0.32
N GLY A 119 -0.64 -3.32 0.39
CA GLY A 119 -0.81 -4.71 -0.01
C GLY A 119 -1.27 -4.82 -1.46
N LYS A 120 -1.27 -6.03 -2.00
CA LYS A 120 -1.75 -6.24 -3.36
C LYS A 120 -3.17 -5.72 -3.49
N ASN A 121 -3.47 -4.96 -4.55
CA ASN A 121 -4.77 -4.33 -4.74
C ASN A 121 -5.63 -5.06 -5.79
N ILE A 122 -6.91 -4.69 -5.84
CA ILE A 122 -7.87 -5.30 -6.77
C ILE A 122 -7.45 -5.17 -8.24
N PHE A 123 -6.82 -4.06 -8.65
CA PHE A 123 -6.37 -3.92 -10.04
C PHE A 123 -5.22 -4.87 -10.36
N GLN A 124 -4.32 -5.13 -9.42
CA GLN A 124 -3.27 -6.14 -9.57
C GLN A 124 -3.87 -7.55 -9.67
N LEU A 125 -4.96 -7.85 -8.94
CA LEU A 125 -5.69 -9.11 -9.11
C LEU A 125 -6.24 -9.24 -10.54
N LEU A 126 -6.89 -8.19 -11.04
CA LEU A 126 -7.47 -8.16 -12.39
C LEU A 126 -6.38 -8.33 -13.47
N GLU A 127 -5.25 -7.63 -13.32
CA GLU A 127 -4.10 -7.75 -14.23
C GLU A 127 -3.45 -9.14 -14.15
N ALA A 128 -3.56 -9.85 -13.03
CA ALA A 128 -3.09 -11.22 -12.87
C ALA A 128 -4.00 -12.28 -13.50
N CYS A 129 -5.22 -11.92 -13.95
CA CYS A 129 -6.19 -12.85 -14.52
C CYS A 129 -5.86 -13.23 -15.98
N TYR A 130 -4.93 -14.15 -16.18
CA TYR A 130 -4.61 -14.76 -17.48
C TYR A 130 -3.97 -16.15 -17.35
N PRO A 131 -3.98 -16.99 -18.40
CA PRO A 131 -3.41 -18.34 -18.37
C PRO A 131 -1.94 -18.36 -17.93
N LYS A 132 -1.51 -19.42 -17.25
CA LYS A 132 -0.16 -19.57 -16.67
C LYS A 132 0.20 -18.60 -15.55
N ASN A 133 -0.79 -17.97 -14.91
CA ASN A 133 -0.58 -16.99 -13.83
C ASN A 133 -1.34 -17.32 -12.53
N LEU A 134 -1.74 -18.58 -12.36
CA LEU A 134 -2.55 -19.06 -11.24
C LEU A 134 -1.99 -18.67 -9.87
N LYS A 135 -0.71 -18.94 -9.60
CA LYS A 135 -0.09 -18.68 -8.29
C LYS A 135 -0.20 -17.20 -7.92
N ILE A 136 0.17 -16.31 -8.84
CA ILE A 136 0.10 -14.87 -8.59
C ILE A 136 -1.34 -14.44 -8.38
N PHE A 137 -2.30 -14.97 -9.15
CA PHE A 137 -3.71 -14.66 -8.97
C PHE A 137 -4.22 -15.08 -7.58
N LEU A 138 -3.98 -16.33 -7.14
CA LEU A 138 -4.41 -16.84 -5.83
C LEU A 138 -3.77 -16.06 -4.67
N ASP A 139 -2.44 -15.89 -4.70
CA ASP A 139 -1.72 -15.10 -3.70
C ASP A 139 -2.20 -13.64 -3.64
N THR A 140 -2.82 -13.14 -4.72
CA THR A 140 -3.39 -11.79 -4.77
C THR A 140 -4.82 -11.77 -4.27
N LEU A 141 -5.61 -12.80 -4.62
CA LEU A 141 -6.99 -12.94 -4.19
C LEU A 141 -7.06 -13.02 -2.66
N ASP A 142 -6.18 -13.81 -2.04
CA ASP A 142 -6.12 -13.93 -0.58
C ASP A 142 -5.87 -12.60 0.09
N VAL A 143 -4.92 -11.80 -0.41
CA VAL A 143 -4.60 -10.48 0.15
C VAL A 143 -5.75 -9.49 -0.04
N VAL A 144 -6.33 -9.43 -1.24
CA VAL A 144 -7.40 -8.48 -1.55
C VAL A 144 -8.68 -8.83 -0.79
N ALA A 145 -8.99 -10.12 -0.62
CA ALA A 145 -10.18 -10.59 0.10
C ALA A 145 -10.15 -10.29 1.61
N VAL A 146 -9.00 -9.99 2.20
CA VAL A 146 -8.93 -9.51 3.60
C VAL A 146 -9.52 -8.10 3.75
N THR A 147 -9.33 -7.26 2.73
CA THR A 147 -9.66 -5.82 2.82
C THR A 147 -10.91 -5.43 2.02
N GLN A 148 -11.30 -6.24 1.05
CA GLN A 148 -12.44 -5.98 0.17
C GLN A 148 -13.43 -7.14 0.21
N GLU A 149 -14.71 -6.79 0.16
CA GLU A 149 -15.79 -7.76 0.14
C GLU A 149 -15.77 -8.58 -1.16
N ILE A 150 -15.99 -9.90 -1.05
CA ILE A 150 -15.77 -10.85 -2.15
C ILE A 150 -16.72 -10.61 -3.34
N THR A 151 -17.96 -10.16 -3.09
CA THR A 151 -18.92 -9.80 -4.14
C THR A 151 -18.45 -8.59 -4.94
N PHE A 152 -17.80 -7.62 -4.30
CA PHE A 152 -17.16 -6.49 -4.99
C PHE A 152 -16.01 -6.97 -5.89
N ILE A 153 -15.12 -7.83 -5.37
CA ILE A 153 -14.02 -8.44 -6.13
C ILE A 153 -14.57 -9.18 -7.36
N TYR A 154 -15.57 -10.04 -7.16
CA TYR A 154 -16.24 -10.80 -8.22
C TYR A 154 -16.83 -9.89 -9.31
N THR A 155 -17.54 -8.83 -8.90
CA THR A 155 -18.18 -7.89 -9.82
C THR A 155 -17.14 -7.19 -10.71
N LEU A 156 -15.99 -6.80 -10.13
CA LEU A 156 -14.90 -6.19 -10.87
C LEU A 156 -14.22 -7.20 -11.81
N LEU A 157 -14.02 -8.43 -11.36
CA LEU A 157 -13.46 -9.51 -12.18
C LEU A 157 -14.35 -9.78 -13.41
N TRP A 158 -15.65 -9.91 -13.21
CA TRP A 158 -16.61 -10.13 -14.29
C TRP A 158 -16.60 -8.98 -15.33
N LYS A 159 -16.65 -7.73 -14.85
CA LYS A 159 -16.53 -6.53 -15.72
C LYS A 159 -15.19 -6.49 -16.46
N HIS A 160 -14.10 -6.88 -15.81
CA HIS A 160 -12.76 -6.92 -16.41
C HIS A 160 -12.66 -7.94 -17.53
N VAL A 161 -13.13 -9.17 -17.30
CA VAL A 161 -13.16 -10.23 -18.32
C VAL A 161 -13.99 -9.81 -19.53
N ARG A 162 -15.14 -9.14 -19.31
CA ARG A 162 -15.92 -8.53 -20.40
C ARG A 162 -15.10 -7.52 -21.21
N LYS A 163 -14.31 -6.67 -20.56
CA LYS A 163 -13.40 -5.74 -21.23
C LYS A 163 -12.29 -6.46 -22.01
N LEU A 164 -11.77 -7.59 -21.52
CA LEU A 164 -10.80 -8.40 -22.26
C LEU A 164 -11.41 -8.97 -23.54
N ILE A 165 -12.66 -9.44 -23.48
CA ILE A 165 -13.40 -9.91 -24.68
C ILE A 165 -13.56 -8.74 -25.67
N GLN A 166 -14.01 -7.58 -25.20
CA GLN A 166 -14.13 -6.39 -26.06
C GLN A 166 -12.78 -5.98 -26.67
N ALA A 167 -11.69 -6.13 -25.93
CA ALA A 167 -10.34 -5.85 -26.41
C ALA A 167 -9.93 -6.78 -27.56
N GLN A 168 -10.21 -8.10 -27.46
CA GLN A 168 -9.96 -9.04 -28.55
C GLN A 168 -10.75 -8.70 -29.82
N HIS A 169 -11.97 -8.19 -29.65
CA HIS A 169 -12.86 -7.81 -30.76
C HIS A 169 -12.68 -6.35 -31.25
N ASN A 170 -11.74 -5.59 -30.70
CA ASN A 170 -11.57 -4.16 -30.98
C ASN A 170 -12.85 -3.33 -30.76
N THR A 171 -13.70 -3.73 -29.82
CA THR A 171 -14.98 -3.07 -29.46
C THR A 171 -14.94 -2.38 -28.10
N LEU A 172 -13.73 -2.09 -27.59
CA LEU A 172 -13.57 -1.31 -26.36
C LEU A 172 -14.16 0.10 -26.53
N ASP A 173 -14.85 0.55 -25.48
CA ASP A 173 -15.43 1.88 -25.39
C ASP A 173 -14.35 2.98 -25.57
N SER A 174 -14.69 4.04 -26.31
CA SER A 174 -13.81 5.18 -26.56
C SER A 174 -13.50 6.00 -25.30
N SER A 175 -14.30 5.87 -24.24
CA SER A 175 -14.06 6.48 -22.93
C SER A 175 -12.92 5.84 -22.15
N VAL A 176 -12.45 4.65 -22.53
CA VAL A 176 -11.33 3.97 -21.86
C VAL A 176 -10.01 4.70 -22.18
N PRO A 177 -9.25 5.18 -21.17
CA PRO A 177 -7.98 5.86 -21.41
C PRO A 177 -6.97 4.99 -22.18
N SER A 178 -6.16 5.62 -23.03
CA SER A 178 -5.21 4.92 -23.93
C SER A 178 -4.27 3.95 -23.20
N TRP A 179 -3.76 4.33 -22.03
CA TRP A 179 -2.88 3.47 -21.23
C TRP A 179 -3.58 2.21 -20.72
N GLN A 180 -4.87 2.32 -20.34
CA GLN A 180 -5.67 1.20 -19.88
C GLN A 180 -6.04 0.29 -21.05
N LYS A 181 -6.36 0.89 -22.21
CA LYS A 181 -6.63 0.16 -23.45
C LYS A 181 -5.43 -0.70 -23.85
N GLN A 182 -4.21 -0.16 -23.81
CA GLN A 182 -2.98 -0.91 -24.11
C GLN A 182 -2.80 -2.11 -23.18
N LYS A 183 -2.99 -1.93 -21.87
CA LYS A 183 -2.93 -3.01 -20.89
C LYS A 183 -3.97 -4.10 -21.16
N LEU A 184 -5.22 -3.72 -21.43
CA LEU A 184 -6.31 -4.66 -21.72
C LEU A 184 -6.04 -5.45 -23.00
N VAL A 185 -5.59 -4.80 -24.06
CA VAL A 185 -5.23 -5.48 -25.33
C VAL A 185 -4.11 -6.48 -25.08
N PHE A 186 -3.02 -6.07 -24.42
CA PHE A 186 -1.90 -6.95 -24.11
C PHE A 186 -2.32 -8.16 -23.26
N GLN A 187 -3.13 -7.95 -22.23
CA GLN A 187 -3.64 -9.04 -21.39
C GLN A 187 -4.57 -9.96 -22.19
N SER A 188 -5.44 -9.40 -23.03
CA SER A 188 -6.41 -10.17 -23.83
C SER A 188 -5.72 -11.09 -24.85
N GLN A 189 -4.56 -10.71 -25.36
CA GLN A 189 -3.76 -11.53 -26.28
C GLN A 189 -3.16 -12.78 -25.62
N LYS A 190 -3.08 -12.81 -24.28
CA LYS A 190 -2.63 -14.01 -23.54
C LYS A 190 -3.69 -15.09 -23.45
N TRP A 191 -4.93 -14.76 -23.79
CA TRP A 191 -6.04 -15.69 -23.79
C TRP A 191 -6.33 -16.22 -25.19
N ASP A 192 -6.55 -17.53 -25.28
CA ASP A 192 -7.27 -18.10 -26.41
C ASP A 192 -8.75 -17.65 -26.35
N GLN A 193 -9.31 -17.20 -27.48
CA GLN A 193 -10.65 -16.59 -27.52
C GLN A 193 -11.76 -17.57 -27.06
N PRO A 194 -11.87 -18.80 -27.58
CA PRO A 194 -12.81 -19.80 -27.05
C PRO A 194 -12.68 -20.02 -25.54
N THR A 195 -11.45 -20.02 -25.04
CA THR A 195 -11.16 -20.21 -23.62
C THR A 195 -11.62 -19.03 -22.77
N LEU A 196 -11.38 -17.80 -23.22
CA LEU A 196 -11.84 -16.57 -22.55
C LEU A 196 -13.37 -16.48 -22.51
N MET A 197 -14.04 -16.83 -23.60
CA MET A 197 -15.50 -16.88 -23.67
C MET A 197 -16.07 -17.90 -22.67
N LYS A 198 -15.51 -19.11 -22.64
CA LYS A 198 -15.90 -20.13 -21.65
C LYS A 198 -15.64 -19.66 -20.22
N PHE A 199 -14.52 -18.99 -19.95
CA PHE A 199 -14.22 -18.43 -18.63
C PHE A 199 -15.28 -17.41 -18.20
N TYR A 200 -15.67 -16.50 -19.10
CA TYR A 200 -16.73 -15.52 -18.86
C TYR A 200 -18.10 -16.17 -18.61
N GLU A 201 -18.47 -17.18 -19.40
CA GLU A 201 -19.70 -17.96 -19.19
C GLU A 201 -19.69 -18.66 -17.82
N ARG A 202 -18.56 -19.21 -17.40
CA ARG A 202 -18.44 -19.87 -16.10
C ARG A 202 -18.51 -18.90 -14.94
N LEU A 203 -17.97 -17.68 -15.08
CA LEU A 203 -18.23 -16.61 -14.12
C LEU A 203 -19.74 -16.33 -14.00
N ALA A 204 -20.43 -16.15 -15.12
CA ALA A 204 -21.89 -15.93 -15.10
C ALA A 204 -22.66 -17.09 -14.43
N ARG A 205 -22.21 -18.34 -14.61
CA ARG A 205 -22.79 -19.50 -13.91
C ARG A 205 -22.58 -19.43 -12.40
N ILE A 206 -21.43 -18.95 -11.91
CA ILE A 206 -21.20 -18.76 -10.47
C ILE A 206 -22.25 -17.79 -9.89
N ASP A 207 -22.52 -16.66 -10.54
CA ASP A 207 -23.54 -15.70 -10.09
C ASP A 207 -24.94 -16.32 -10.02
N VAL A 208 -25.33 -17.08 -11.05
CA VAL A 208 -26.60 -17.79 -11.07
C VAL A 208 -26.65 -18.82 -9.96
N SER A 209 -25.62 -19.64 -9.79
CA SER A 209 -25.56 -20.67 -8.76
C SER A 209 -25.63 -20.10 -7.35
N PHE A 210 -24.96 -18.98 -7.10
CA PHE A 210 -24.96 -18.30 -5.81
C PHE A 210 -26.35 -17.68 -5.51
N LYS A 211 -26.96 -17.01 -6.48
CA LYS A 211 -28.31 -16.40 -6.32
C LYS A 211 -29.44 -17.42 -6.21
N THR A 212 -29.27 -18.60 -6.80
CA THR A 212 -30.24 -19.70 -6.74
C THR A 212 -29.96 -20.68 -5.60
N ASN A 213 -28.93 -20.42 -4.79
CA ASN A 213 -28.47 -21.28 -3.70
C ASN A 213 -28.26 -22.75 -4.15
N SER A 214 -27.74 -22.94 -5.37
CA SER A 214 -27.51 -24.24 -5.99
C SER A 214 -26.04 -24.69 -5.94
N THR A 215 -25.21 -23.97 -5.19
CA THR A 215 -23.80 -24.30 -4.93
C THR A 215 -23.57 -24.56 -3.44
N THR A 216 -22.70 -25.51 -3.12
CA THR A 216 -22.23 -25.78 -1.75
C THR A 216 -20.99 -24.96 -1.40
N TYR A 217 -20.35 -24.33 -2.39
CA TYR A 217 -19.17 -23.50 -2.23
C TYR A 217 -19.55 -22.05 -2.00
N ASP A 218 -18.77 -21.34 -1.19
CA ASP A 218 -18.87 -19.90 -1.12
C ASP A 218 -18.36 -19.22 -2.42
N LEU A 219 -18.53 -17.91 -2.51
CA LEU A 219 -18.16 -17.17 -3.72
C LEU A 219 -16.64 -17.16 -3.95
N LYS A 220 -15.82 -17.15 -2.90
CA LYS A 220 -14.35 -17.15 -3.01
C LYS A 220 -13.87 -18.50 -3.52
N GLU A 221 -14.33 -19.59 -2.91
CA GLU A 221 -14.05 -20.96 -3.31
C GLU A 221 -14.47 -21.21 -4.77
N SER A 222 -15.64 -20.70 -5.16
CA SER A 222 -16.13 -20.80 -6.54
C SER A 222 -15.19 -20.12 -7.55
N ILE A 223 -14.64 -18.96 -7.20
CA ILE A 223 -13.64 -18.25 -8.03
C ILE A 223 -12.34 -19.04 -8.07
N GLU A 224 -11.85 -19.53 -6.93
CA GLU A 224 -10.61 -20.31 -6.81
C GLU A 224 -10.65 -21.58 -7.68
N LEU A 225 -11.75 -22.33 -7.61
CA LEU A 225 -11.98 -23.51 -8.44
C LEU A 225 -11.95 -23.16 -9.93
N LEU A 226 -12.61 -22.06 -10.30
CA LEU A 226 -12.64 -21.61 -11.67
C LEU A 226 -11.23 -21.25 -12.18
N VAL A 227 -10.49 -20.46 -11.43
CA VAL A 227 -9.15 -20.02 -11.86
C VAL A 227 -8.14 -21.16 -11.86
N CYS A 228 -8.26 -22.15 -10.97
CA CYS A 228 -7.43 -23.36 -11.01
C CYS A 228 -7.55 -24.11 -12.34
N TYR A 229 -8.72 -24.07 -12.99
CA TYR A 229 -8.94 -24.70 -14.28
C TYR A 229 -8.37 -23.86 -15.45
N TYR A 230 -8.59 -22.54 -15.43
CA TYR A 230 -8.31 -21.66 -16.58
C TYR A 230 -6.97 -20.92 -16.52
N LEU A 231 -6.41 -20.69 -15.33
CA LEU A 231 -5.19 -19.90 -15.15
C LEU A 231 -3.92 -20.73 -14.91
N LYS A 232 -4.04 -22.06 -14.91
CA LYS A 232 -2.92 -22.99 -14.75
C LYS A 232 -1.87 -22.84 -15.86
#